data_AF-A0A844HRL1-F1
#
_entry.id   AF-A0A844HRL1-F1
#
_cell.length_a   1.000
_cell.length_b   1.000
_cell.length_c   1.000
_cell.angle_alpha   90.00
_cell.angle_beta   90.00
_cell.angle_gamma   90.00
#
_symmetry.space_group_name_H-M   'P 1'
#
loop_
_entity.id
_entity.type
_entity.pdbx_description
1 polymer ?
#
loop_
_entity_poly.entity_id
_entity_poly.type
_entity_poly.pdbx_seq_one_letter_code
_entity_poly.pdbx_strand_id
1 'polypeptide(L)'
;MNLLAGKLNLLAHLYSQNSVELTGKEIEALRQMRVGHTHAEAGDALGISVSALKLRLSSAQKKLGCRNVTATVVRAVEEDLI
;
A
#
# COMPACT_ATOMS: atom_id res chain seq x y z
N MET A 1 21.58 -10.65 32.60
CA MET A 1 21.45 -11.26 31.26
C MET A 1 20.03 -11.08 30.73
N ASN A 2 19.71 -9.99 30.02
CA ASN A 2 18.53 -9.94 29.12
C ASN A 2 18.49 -8.71 28.17
N LEU A 3 19.61 -8.01 27.99
CA LEU A 3 19.67 -6.84 27.09
C LEU A 3 19.34 -7.21 25.63
N LEU A 4 19.69 -8.42 25.20
CA LEU A 4 19.38 -8.91 23.85
C LEU A 4 17.86 -9.06 23.64
N ALA A 5 17.14 -9.65 24.60
CA ALA A 5 15.69 -9.83 24.52
C ALA A 5 14.96 -8.48 24.48
N GLY A 6 15.42 -7.50 25.26
CA GLY A 6 14.87 -6.14 25.24
C GLY A 6 15.09 -5.42 23.90
N LYS A 7 16.29 -5.54 23.32
CA LYS A 7 16.57 -4.98 21.98
C LYS A 7 15.75 -5.65 20.89
N LEU A 8 15.56 -6.97 20.96
CA LEU A 8 14.78 -7.72 19.98
C LEU A 8 13.29 -7.31 20.02
N ASN A 9 12.72 -7.15 21.22
CA ASN A 9 11.35 -6.66 21.38
C ASN A 9 11.17 -5.23 20.87
N LEU A 10 12.15 -4.35 21.12
CA LEU A 10 12.12 -2.99 20.61
C LEU A 10 12.16 -2.99 19.07
N LEU A 11 13.05 -3.78 18.47
CA LEU A 11 13.15 -3.91 17.02
C LEU A 11 11.86 -4.48 16.42
N ALA A 12 11.29 -5.52 17.02
CA ALA A 12 10.01 -6.09 16.57
C ALA A 12 8.85 -5.09 16.68
N HIS A 13 8.80 -4.32 17.77
CA HIS A 13 7.78 -3.28 17.96
C HIS A 13 7.92 -2.14 16.95
N LEU A 14 9.15 -1.66 16.71
CA LEU A 14 9.42 -0.64 15.70
C LEU A 14 9.11 -1.14 14.28
N TYR A 15 9.38 -2.41 14.00
CA TYR A 15 9.06 -3.05 12.72
C TYR A 15 7.54 -3.15 12.53
N SER A 16 6.81 -3.59 13.56
CA SER A 16 5.34 -3.67 13.54
C SER A 16 4.67 -2.30 13.40
N GLN A 17 5.23 -1.25 14.02
CA GLN A 17 4.74 0.13 13.88
C GLN A 17 4.99 0.73 12.49
N ASN A 18 5.91 0.16 11.71
CA ASN A 18 6.21 0.60 10.35
C ASN A 18 5.35 -0.08 9.28
N SER A 19 4.48 -1.02 9.67
CA SER A 19 3.54 -1.65 8.75
C SER A 19 2.54 -0.61 8.25
N VAL A 20 2.72 -0.14 7.02
CA VAL A 20 1.77 0.78 6.39
C VAL A 20 0.48 0.01 6.11
N GLU A 21 -0.50 0.11 7.02
CA GLU A 21 -1.80 -0.53 6.85
C GLU A 21 -2.60 0.18 5.74
N LEU A 22 -2.47 -0.36 4.53
CA LEU A 22 -3.38 -0.10 3.44
C LEU A 22 -4.72 -0.79 3.74
N THR A 23 -5.81 -0.09 3.46
CA THR A 23 -7.14 -0.70 3.50
C THR A 23 -7.27 -1.70 2.34
N GLY A 24 -8.07 -2.76 2.51
CA GLY A 24 -8.29 -3.74 1.44
C GLY A 24 -8.75 -3.12 0.12
N LYS A 25 -9.45 -1.98 0.16
CA LYS A 25 -9.89 -1.23 -1.03
C LYS A 25 -8.74 -0.51 -1.74
N GLU A 26 -7.72 -0.08 -1.01
CA GLU A 26 -6.50 0.54 -1.57
C GLU A 26 -5.58 -0.52 -2.16
N ILE A 27 -5.44 -1.66 -1.48
CA ILE A 27 -4.72 -2.85 -1.97
C ILE A 27 -5.31 -3.31 -3.29
N GLU A 28 -6.63 -3.45 -3.36
CA GLU A 28 -7.29 -3.89 -4.59
C GLU A 28 -7.09 -2.90 -5.75
N ALA A 29 -7.17 -1.59 -5.47
CA ALA A 29 -6.88 -0.57 -6.46
C ALA A 29 -5.43 -0.67 -6.97
N LEU A 30 -4.45 -0.91 -6.09
CA LEU A 30 -3.05 -1.10 -6.46
C LEU A 30 -2.82 -2.40 -7.24
N ARG A 31 -3.53 -3.48 -6.92
CA ARG A 31 -3.49 -4.74 -7.69
C ARG A 31 -3.95 -4.52 -9.13
N GLN A 32 -5.02 -3.77 -9.35
CA GLN A 32 -5.47 -3.42 -10.70
C GLN A 32 -4.42 -2.60 -11.47
N MET A 33 -3.74 -1.67 -10.79
CA MET A 33 -2.62 -0.92 -11.40
C MET A 33 -1.42 -1.80 -11.72
N ARG A 34 -1.13 -2.83 -10.90
CA ARG A 34 -0.06 -3.80 -11.15
C ARG A 34 -0.31 -4.64 -12.42
N VAL A 35 -1.57 -4.99 -12.68
CA VAL A 35 -1.96 -5.73 -13.89
C VAL A 35 -1.79 -4.88 -15.17
N GLY A 36 -1.69 -3.56 -15.03
CA GLY A 36 -1.54 -2.64 -16.16
C GLY A 36 -2.86 -2.10 -16.71
N HIS A 37 -3.98 -2.29 -15.99
CA HIS A 37 -5.25 -1.69 -16.37
C HIS A 37 -5.16 -0.16 -16.32
N THR A 38 -5.82 0.48 -17.28
CA THR A 38 -6.03 1.93 -17.24
C THR A 38 -6.94 2.30 -16.07
N HIS A 39 -6.94 3.57 -15.66
CA HIS A 39 -7.83 4.02 -14.56
C HIS A 39 -9.32 3.85 -14.86
N ALA A 40 -9.71 3.82 -16.14
CA ALA A 40 -11.09 3.55 -16.56
C ALA A 40 -11.43 2.06 -16.36
N GLU A 41 -10.61 1.17 -16.94
CA GLU A 41 -10.80 -0.27 -16.82
C GLU A 41 -10.73 -0.77 -15.37
N ALA A 42 -9.80 -0.23 -14.57
CA ALA A 42 -9.71 -0.54 -13.16
C ALA A 42 -10.92 -0.02 -12.35
N GLY A 43 -11.51 1.11 -12.77
CA GLY A 43 -12.76 1.60 -12.18
C GLY A 43 -13.92 0.65 -12.47
N ASP A 44 -14.05 0.24 -13.74
CA ASP A 44 -15.09 -0.67 -14.20
C ASP A 44 -14.95 -2.06 -13.54
N ALA A 45 -13.72 -2.60 -13.47
CA ALA A 45 -13.43 -3.87 -12.82
C ALA A 45 -13.80 -3.87 -11.32
N LEU A 46 -13.70 -2.72 -10.66
CA LEU A 46 -14.03 -2.56 -9.25
C LEU A 46 -15.46 -2.04 -9.01
N GLY A 47 -16.23 -1.77 -10.07
CA GLY A 47 -17.56 -1.18 -9.99
C GLY A 47 -17.58 0.20 -9.34
N ILE A 48 -16.53 1.01 -9.51
CA ILE A 48 -16.42 2.35 -8.93
C ILE A 48 -16.11 3.40 -10.00
N SER A 49 -16.43 4.66 -9.70
CA SER A 49 -16.03 5.77 -10.57
C SER A 49 -14.51 5.95 -10.60
N VAL A 50 -14.01 6.43 -11.73
CA VAL A 50 -12.59 6.79 -11.91
C VAL A 50 -12.13 7.82 -10.88
N SER A 51 -12.99 8.74 -10.48
CA SER A 51 -12.71 9.72 -9.42
C SER A 51 -12.52 9.06 -8.05
N ALA A 52 -13.36 8.06 -7.71
CA ALA A 52 -13.20 7.28 -6.48
C ALA A 52 -11.92 6.44 -6.49
N LEU A 53 -11.55 5.85 -7.65
CA LEU A 53 -10.28 5.13 -7.81
C LEU A 53 -9.08 6.05 -7.56
N LYS A 54 -9.08 7.24 -8.17
CA LYS A 54 -8.01 8.25 -7.98
C LYS A 54 -7.88 8.66 -6.51
N LEU A 55 -8.99 8.82 -5.80
CA LEU A 55 -9.00 9.10 -4.36
C LEU A 55 -8.33 7.99 -3.55
N ARG A 56 -8.66 6.72 -3.83
CA ARG A 56 -8.02 5.56 -3.17
C ARG A 56 -6.51 5.49 -3.45
N LEU A 57 -6.11 5.69 -4.70
CA LEU A 57 -4.70 5.71 -5.08
C LEU A 57 -3.95 6.87 -4.43
N SER A 58 -4.57 8.05 -4.32
CA SER A 58 -3.97 9.20 -3.64
C SER A 58 -3.83 8.97 -2.12
N SER A 59 -4.80 8.32 -1.49
CA SER A 59 -4.68 7.90 -0.08
C SER A 59 -3.57 6.88 0.11
N ALA A 60 -3.48 5.86 -0.76
CA ALA A 60 -2.40 4.88 -0.74
C ALA A 60 -1.02 5.53 -0.95
N GLN A 61 -0.91 6.48 -1.89
CA GLN A 61 0.29 7.28 -2.13
C GLN A 61 0.75 8.02 -0.87
N LYS A 62 -0.18 8.69 -0.19
CA LYS A 62 0.11 9.43 1.05
C LYS A 62 0.60 8.51 2.16
N LYS A 63 -0.05 7.35 2.33
CA LYS A 63 0.33 6.35 3.33
C LYS A 63 1.71 5.74 3.07
N LEU A 64 2.03 5.47 1.81
CA LEU A 64 3.33 4.91 1.39
C LEU A 64 4.40 5.97 1.14
N GLY A 65 4.09 7.27 1.33
CA GLY A 65 5.03 8.37 1.11
C GLY A 65 5.52 8.53 -0.35
N CYS A 66 4.75 8.03 -1.31
CA CYS A 66 5.14 7.95 -2.72
C CYS A 66 4.56 9.12 -3.53
N ARG A 67 5.35 9.65 -4.48
CA ARG A 67 4.91 10.75 -5.37
C ARG A 67 4.12 10.28 -6.59
N ASN A 68 4.39 9.05 -7.05
CA ASN A 68 3.83 8.48 -8.29
C ASN A 68 3.10 7.17 -8.01
N VAL A 69 2.06 6.86 -8.78
CA VAL A 69 1.29 5.63 -8.62
C VAL A 69 2.17 4.41 -8.90
N THR A 70 3.02 4.46 -9.93
CA THR A 70 3.99 3.39 -10.22
C THR A 70 4.95 3.15 -9.06
N ALA A 71 5.49 4.22 -8.45
CA ALA A 71 6.35 4.11 -7.27
C ALA A 71 5.60 3.52 -6.07
N THR A 72 4.30 3.82 -5.96
CA THR A 72 3.42 3.27 -4.92
C THR A 72 3.18 1.78 -5.11
N VAL A 73 2.99 1.33 -6.36
CA VAL A 73 2.86 -0.10 -6.69
C VAL A 73 4.17 -0.83 -6.40
N VAL A 74 5.31 -0.29 -6.83
CA VAL A 74 6.63 -0.88 -6.53
C VAL A 74 6.83 -0.98 -5.01
N ARG A 75 6.57 0.10 -4.27
CA ARG A 75 6.68 0.10 -2.81
C ARG A 75 5.74 -0.90 -2.15
N ALA A 76 4.52 -1.02 -2.64
CA ALA A 76 3.57 -1.99 -2.13
C ALA A 76 3.99 -3.44 -2.40
N VAL A 77 4.73 -3.71 -3.48
CA VAL A 77 5.35 -5.02 -3.74
C VAL A 77 6.55 -5.25 -2.83
N GLU A 78 7.40 -4.24 -2.61
CA GLU A 78 8.57 -4.32 -1.70
C GLU A 78 8.15 -4.63 -0.25
N GLU A 79 7.03 -4.05 0.19
CA GLU A 79 6.47 -4.24 1.53
C GLU A 79 5.54 -5.47 1.63
N ASP A 80 5.49 -6.33 0.60
CA ASP A 80 4.65 -7.55 0.51
C ASP A 80 3.14 -7.29 0.69
N LEU A 81 2.66 -6.09 0.35
CA LEU A 81 1.26 -5.67 0.51
C LEU A 81 0.37 -6.11 -0.67
N ILE A 82 0.92 -6.35 -1.87
CA ILE A 82 0.17 -6.77 -3.08
C ILE A 82 0.81 -7.91 -3.86
#